data_AF-A0A397BBZ5-F1
#
_entry.id   AF-A0A397BBZ5-F1
#
_cell.length_a   1.000
_cell.length_b   1.000
_cell.length_c   1.000
_cell.angle_alpha   90.00
_cell.angle_beta   90.00
_cell.angle_gamma   90.00
#
_symmetry.space_group_name_H-M   'P 1'
#
loop_
_entity.id
_entity.type
_entity.pdbx_description
1 polymer ?
#
loop_
_entity_poly.entity_id
_entity_poly.type
_entity_poly.pdbx_seq_one_letter_code
_entity_poly.pdbx_strand_id
1 'polypeptide(L)'
;MTYLQETIRCKGSKICSPFVREVGGKSIVGYVSSGTGEVYAVTEGKHVVWTQTGGEPMGAAFDSQGKLHVADCAHAAILKADVSVHNNQPGLVVKVYEEKPFKGPSSLQIAATGVVYFTDSGPLGETTLAQPKGSVFCIAPGPTGGQVLKPLALDCLAHPCGVAVSPNSKSMSDMLYVTSTHP
;
A
#
# COMPACT_ATOMS: atom_id res chain seq x y z
N MET A 1 -12.14 -21.91 -27.55
CA MET A 1 -11.56 -20.64 -27.06
C MET A 1 -10.76 -21.00 -25.82
N THR A 2 -9.49 -21.34 -26.01
CA THR A 2 -8.64 -21.93 -24.97
C THR A 2 -8.20 -20.80 -24.06
N TYR A 3 -8.70 -20.76 -22.82
CA TYR A 3 -8.13 -19.92 -21.76
C TYR A 3 -6.72 -20.47 -21.48
N LEU A 4 -5.72 -19.99 -22.22
CA LEU A 4 -4.33 -20.04 -21.74
C LEU A 4 -4.27 -19.01 -20.62
N GLN A 5 -4.60 -19.48 -19.42
CA GLN A 5 -4.38 -18.71 -18.20
C GLN A 5 -2.86 -18.62 -18.05
N GLU A 6 -2.27 -17.51 -18.53
CA GLU A 6 -0.85 -17.24 -18.35
C GLU A 6 -0.60 -16.98 -16.86
N THR A 7 -0.21 -18.03 -16.14
CA THR A 7 0.26 -17.92 -14.76
C THR A 7 1.51 -17.05 -14.72
N ILE A 8 1.43 -15.92 -14.01
CA ILE A 8 2.61 -15.06 -13.78
C ILE A 8 3.52 -15.73 -12.76
N ARG A 9 4.70 -16.18 -13.19
CA ARG A 9 5.76 -16.66 -12.30
C ARG A 9 6.48 -15.48 -11.68
N CYS A 10 5.99 -15.02 -10.54
CA CYS A 10 6.56 -13.89 -9.81
C CYS A 10 8.04 -14.14 -9.45
N LYS A 11 8.85 -13.09 -9.58
CA LYS A 11 10.23 -13.04 -9.08
C LYS A 11 10.26 -12.57 -7.64
N GLY A 12 11.30 -12.95 -6.90
CA GLY A 12 11.53 -12.51 -5.53
C GLY A 12 10.95 -13.47 -4.48
N SER A 13 10.58 -12.96 -3.31
CA SER A 13 10.10 -13.74 -2.16
C SER A 13 9.08 -12.96 -1.32
N LYS A 14 8.26 -13.67 -0.54
CA LYS A 14 7.13 -13.08 0.21
C LYS A 14 6.23 -12.21 -0.69
N ILE A 15 5.76 -12.80 -1.79
CA ILE A 15 4.96 -12.10 -2.81
C ILE A 15 3.62 -11.65 -2.22
N CYS A 16 3.29 -10.37 -2.36
CA CYS A 16 2.07 -9.78 -1.80
C CYS A 16 1.59 -8.58 -2.64
N SER A 17 0.45 -8.01 -2.22
CA SER A 17 -0.17 -6.81 -2.80
C SER A 17 -0.19 -6.79 -4.35
N PRO A 18 -0.81 -7.78 -5.02
CA PRO A 18 -1.03 -7.68 -6.46
C PRO A 18 -1.96 -6.51 -6.77
N PHE A 19 -1.68 -5.78 -7.85
CA PHE A 19 -2.54 -4.69 -8.32
C PHE A 19 -2.48 -4.59 -9.85
N VAL A 20 -3.45 -3.88 -10.44
CA VAL A 20 -3.53 -3.64 -11.88
C VAL A 20 -3.50 -2.15 -12.15
N ARG A 21 -2.77 -1.74 -13.18
CA ARG A 21 -2.72 -0.36 -13.67
C ARG A 21 -2.94 -0.34 -15.18
N GLU A 22 -3.87 0.49 -15.63
CA GLU A 22 -4.05 0.79 -17.05
C GLU A 22 -3.12 1.91 -17.49
N VAL A 23 -2.32 1.69 -18.54
CA VAL A 23 -1.46 2.71 -19.16
C VAL A 23 -1.61 2.63 -20.67
N GLY A 24 -2.11 3.70 -21.30
CA GLY A 24 -2.28 3.75 -22.76
C GLY A 24 -3.20 2.65 -23.32
N GLY A 25 -4.22 2.23 -22.55
CA GLY A 25 -5.13 1.14 -22.93
C GLY A 25 -4.56 -0.27 -22.77
N LYS A 26 -3.38 -0.42 -22.14
CA LYS A 26 -2.80 -1.70 -21.77
C LYS A 26 -2.82 -1.90 -20.27
N SER A 27 -3.25 -3.09 -19.84
CA SER A 27 -3.15 -3.52 -18.45
C SER A 27 -1.72 -3.93 -18.10
N ILE A 28 -1.21 -3.37 -17.01
CA ILE A 28 0.04 -3.77 -16.37
C ILE A 28 -0.31 -4.40 -15.02
N VAL A 29 0.18 -5.61 -14.79
CA VAL A 29 0.03 -6.27 -13.48
C VAL A 29 1.25 -5.90 -12.64
N GLY A 30 1.04 -5.40 -11.44
CA GLY A 30 2.10 -5.17 -10.47
C GLY A 30 1.97 -6.07 -9.25
N TYR A 31 3.09 -6.31 -8.58
CA TYR A 31 3.14 -7.04 -7.31
C TYR A 31 4.33 -6.61 -6.49
N VAL A 32 4.25 -6.85 -5.18
CA VAL A 32 5.32 -6.54 -4.22
C VAL A 32 6.06 -7.83 -3.86
N SER A 33 7.39 -7.78 -3.90
CA SER A 33 8.27 -8.81 -3.34
C SER A 33 8.82 -8.29 -2.01
N SER A 34 8.10 -8.60 -0.92
CA SER A 34 8.42 -8.05 0.39
C SER A 34 9.81 -8.47 0.88
N GLY A 35 10.21 -9.70 0.59
CA GLY A 35 11.51 -10.22 1.04
C GLY A 35 12.72 -9.71 0.24
N THR A 36 12.51 -9.05 -0.90
CA THR A 36 13.60 -8.40 -1.66
C THR A 36 13.51 -6.88 -1.70
N GLY A 37 12.43 -6.29 -1.17
CA GLY A 37 12.24 -4.84 -1.17
C GLY A 37 11.75 -4.26 -2.49
N GLU A 38 11.41 -5.09 -3.48
CA GLU A 38 11.11 -4.67 -4.86
C GLU A 38 9.60 -4.62 -5.14
N VAL A 39 9.17 -3.62 -5.90
CA VAL A 39 7.85 -3.60 -6.55
C VAL A 39 8.03 -3.82 -8.05
N TYR A 40 7.42 -4.89 -8.55
CA TYR A 40 7.51 -5.30 -9.94
C TYR A 40 6.31 -4.85 -10.75
N ALA A 41 6.55 -4.60 -12.03
CA ALA A 41 5.57 -4.53 -13.09
C ALA A 41 5.76 -5.67 -14.07
N VAL A 42 4.66 -6.21 -14.57
CA VAL A 42 4.59 -7.29 -15.54
C VAL A 42 3.77 -6.83 -16.73
N THR A 43 4.40 -6.87 -17.90
CA THR A 43 3.75 -6.64 -19.19
C THR A 43 4.19 -7.75 -20.12
N GLU A 44 3.24 -8.49 -20.70
CA GLU A 44 3.52 -9.56 -21.67
C GLU A 44 4.57 -10.56 -21.14
N GLY A 45 4.46 -10.96 -19.87
CA GLY A 45 5.37 -11.88 -19.18
C GLY A 45 6.74 -11.30 -18.79
N LYS A 46 7.07 -10.07 -19.18
CA LYS A 46 8.33 -9.41 -18.82
C LYS A 46 8.20 -8.66 -17.49
N HIS A 47 9.10 -8.97 -16.57
CA HIS A 47 9.19 -8.33 -15.25
C HIS A 47 10.17 -7.15 -15.28
N VAL A 48 9.75 -6.00 -14.76
CA VAL A 48 10.58 -4.80 -14.55
C VAL A 48 10.40 -4.32 -13.12
N VAL A 49 11.48 -3.93 -12.45
CA VAL A 49 11.41 -3.31 -11.12
C VAL A 49 11.06 -1.83 -11.30
N TRP A 50 9.96 -1.38 -10.67
CA TRP A 50 9.56 0.02 -10.66
C TRP A 50 10.15 0.80 -9.50
N THR A 51 10.32 0.16 -8.34
CA THR A 51 11.00 0.75 -7.20
C THR A 51 11.57 -0.34 -6.31
N GLN A 52 12.63 -0.01 -5.58
CA GLN A 52 13.19 -0.82 -4.52
C GLN A 52 13.31 0.05 -3.27
N THR A 53 12.65 -0.37 -2.19
CA THR A 53 12.61 0.42 -0.96
C THR A 53 13.85 0.21 -0.10
N GLY A 54 14.46 -0.99 -0.16
CA GLY A 54 15.50 -1.43 0.77
C GLY A 54 14.97 -1.91 2.12
N GLY A 55 13.64 -1.97 2.28
CA GLY A 55 12.94 -2.44 3.49
C GLY A 55 12.09 -3.69 3.20
N GLU A 56 10.96 -3.80 3.90
CA GLU A 56 9.99 -4.88 3.72
C GLU A 56 8.64 -4.27 3.27
N PRO A 57 8.49 -3.93 1.99
CA PRO A 57 7.25 -3.40 1.45
C PRO A 57 6.16 -4.48 1.49
N MET A 58 4.94 -4.10 1.83
CA MET A 58 3.81 -5.03 1.97
C MET A 58 2.56 -4.59 1.20
N GLY A 59 2.41 -3.30 0.93
CA GLY A 59 1.29 -2.74 0.18
C GLY A 59 1.75 -1.73 -0.86
N ALA A 60 1.09 -1.67 -2.01
CA ALA A 60 1.38 -0.67 -3.04
C ALA A 60 0.13 -0.27 -3.83
N ALA A 61 -0.01 1.02 -4.11
CA ALA A 61 -1.07 1.55 -4.97
C ALA A 61 -0.64 2.83 -5.70
N PHE A 62 -1.30 3.12 -6.83
CA PHE A 62 -1.04 4.32 -7.61
C PHE A 62 -2.01 5.45 -7.25
N ASP A 63 -1.49 6.67 -7.17
CA ASP A 63 -2.33 7.86 -7.14
C ASP A 63 -2.78 8.26 -8.57
N SER A 64 -3.71 9.22 -8.65
CA SER A 64 -4.25 9.73 -9.92
C SER A 64 -3.21 10.43 -10.80
N GLN A 65 -2.05 10.79 -10.24
CA GLN A 65 -0.90 11.35 -10.96
C GLN A 65 0.08 10.28 -11.44
N GLY A 66 -0.24 8.99 -11.20
CA GLY A 66 0.59 7.87 -11.61
C GLY A 66 1.85 7.67 -10.77
N LYS A 67 1.91 8.24 -9.56
CA LYS A 67 2.98 7.97 -8.60
C LYS A 67 2.61 6.77 -7.75
N LEU A 68 3.61 5.94 -7.45
CA LEU A 68 3.44 4.72 -6.68
C LEU A 68 3.65 5.03 -5.20
N HIS A 69 2.65 4.72 -4.37
CA HIS A 69 2.79 4.76 -2.91
C HIS A 69 3.02 3.35 -2.40
N VAL A 70 3.89 3.21 -1.41
CA VAL A 70 4.29 1.92 -0.85
C VAL A 70 4.17 1.97 0.67
N ALA A 71 3.45 1.00 1.26
CA ALA A 71 3.47 0.73 2.69
C ALA A 71 4.65 -0.19 2.98
N ASP A 72 5.62 0.31 3.75
CA ASP A 72 6.85 -0.42 4.07
C ASP A 72 6.94 -0.67 5.58
N CYS A 73 6.87 -1.95 5.93
CA CYS A 73 6.83 -2.41 7.31
C CYS A 73 8.17 -2.18 8.00
N ALA A 74 9.29 -2.49 7.35
CA ALA A 74 10.62 -2.33 7.96
C ALA A 74 11.01 -0.86 8.12
N HIS A 75 10.62 0.00 7.18
CA HIS A 75 10.82 1.44 7.31
C HIS A 75 9.84 2.13 8.26
N ALA A 76 8.79 1.42 8.72
CA ALA A 76 7.69 1.99 9.48
C ALA A 76 7.12 3.25 8.80
N ALA A 77 6.90 3.18 7.48
CA ALA A 77 6.63 4.37 6.69
C ALA A 77 5.71 4.11 5.49
N ILE A 78 5.03 5.18 5.06
CA ILE A 78 4.52 5.30 3.69
C ILE A 78 5.58 6.00 2.85
N LEU A 79 5.92 5.40 1.72
CA LEU A 79 6.92 5.87 0.77
C LEU A 79 6.25 6.20 -0.57
N LYS A 80 6.89 7.05 -1.38
CA LYS A 80 6.39 7.45 -2.71
C LYS A 80 7.49 7.39 -3.76
N ALA A 81 7.24 6.69 -4.85
CA ALA A 81 8.13 6.60 -6.01
C ALA A 81 7.53 7.24 -7.26
N ASP A 82 8.38 7.90 -8.03
CA ASP A 82 8.10 8.25 -9.41
C ASP A 82 8.67 7.18 -10.33
N VAL A 83 7.82 6.27 -10.78
CA VAL A 83 8.23 5.13 -11.62
C VAL A 83 8.61 5.51 -13.05
N SER A 84 8.41 6.78 -13.43
CA SER A 84 8.90 7.31 -14.71
C SER A 84 10.37 7.74 -14.66
N VAL A 85 10.93 7.90 -13.46
CA VAL A 85 12.31 8.31 -13.24
C VAL A 85 13.14 7.08 -12.88
N HIS A 86 14.29 6.90 -13.54
CA HIS A 86 15.17 5.73 -13.37
C HIS A 86 15.95 5.67 -12.04
N ASN A 87 15.54 6.43 -11.01
CA ASN A 87 16.23 6.45 -9.72
C ASN A 87 15.82 5.29 -8.81
N ASN A 88 14.69 4.61 -9.07
CA ASN A 88 14.13 3.45 -8.36
C ASN A 88 14.00 3.56 -6.82
N GLN A 89 14.53 4.59 -6.17
CA GLN A 89 14.45 4.83 -4.73
C GLN A 89 13.24 5.73 -4.41
N PRO A 90 12.33 5.29 -3.54
CA PRO A 90 11.19 6.10 -3.15
C PRO A 90 11.59 7.15 -2.10
N GLY A 91 10.87 8.27 -2.08
CA GLY A 91 10.96 9.28 -1.02
C GLY A 91 10.01 8.98 0.14
N LEU A 92 10.31 9.52 1.33
CA LEU A 92 9.44 9.42 2.50
C LEU A 92 8.19 10.29 2.36
N VAL A 93 7.01 9.73 2.64
CA VAL A 93 5.76 10.50 2.79
C VAL A 93 5.51 10.78 4.28
N VAL A 94 5.43 9.73 5.10
CA VAL A 94 5.16 9.85 6.54
C VAL A 94 5.61 8.61 7.29
N LYS A 95 6.06 8.78 8.54
CA LYS A 95 6.53 7.69 9.42
C LYS A 95 6.21 7.85 10.91
N VAL A 96 5.53 8.94 11.29
CA VAL A 96 5.23 9.29 12.69
C VAL A 96 3.81 9.87 12.76
N TYR A 97 3.08 9.50 13.81
CA TYR A 97 1.83 10.12 14.25
C TYR A 97 1.95 10.51 15.72
N GLU A 98 1.69 11.78 16.07
CA GLU A 98 1.80 12.28 17.46
C GLU A 98 3.10 11.84 18.16
N GLU A 99 4.24 12.09 17.50
CA GLU A 99 5.60 11.75 17.97
C GLU A 99 5.89 10.24 18.13
N LYS A 100 4.91 9.36 17.85
CA LYS A 100 5.09 7.91 17.84
C LYS A 100 5.37 7.42 16.43
N PRO A 101 6.47 6.67 16.20
CA PRO A 101 6.68 5.96 14.95
C PRO A 101 5.51 4.99 14.67
N PHE A 102 5.24 4.73 13.39
CA PHE A 102 4.37 3.61 13.04
C PHE A 102 4.98 2.28 13.47
N LYS A 103 4.14 1.26 13.67
CA LYS A 103 4.60 -0.09 14.03
C LYS A 103 5.14 -0.85 12.81
N GLY A 104 4.56 -0.55 11.64
CA GLY A 104 4.86 -1.16 10.36
C GLY A 104 3.61 -1.15 9.49
N PRO A 105 3.49 -0.20 8.55
CA PRO A 105 2.41 -0.18 7.59
C PRO A 105 2.38 -1.45 6.72
N SER A 106 1.21 -2.07 6.59
CA SER A 106 1.07 -3.40 5.96
C SER A 106 0.22 -3.41 4.69
N SER A 107 -0.67 -2.44 4.51
CA SER A 107 -1.52 -2.29 3.32
C SER A 107 -1.89 -0.83 3.12
N LEU A 108 -2.12 -0.43 1.87
CA LEU A 108 -2.68 0.88 1.55
C LEU A 108 -3.62 0.80 0.35
N GLN A 109 -4.56 1.75 0.29
CA GLN A 109 -5.41 2.00 -0.87
C GLN A 109 -5.64 3.49 -1.04
N ILE A 110 -5.77 3.94 -2.29
CA ILE A 110 -5.97 5.35 -2.60
C ILE A 110 -7.37 5.54 -3.20
N ALA A 111 -8.17 6.39 -2.57
CA ALA A 111 -9.50 6.74 -3.06
C ALA A 111 -9.41 7.62 -4.32
N ALA A 112 -10.49 7.66 -5.11
CA ALA A 112 -10.58 8.55 -6.28
C ALA A 112 -10.44 10.04 -5.89
N THR A 113 -10.76 10.38 -4.64
CA THR A 113 -10.58 11.70 -4.03
C THR A 113 -9.12 12.05 -3.74
N GLY A 114 -8.20 11.08 -3.84
CA GLY A 114 -6.78 11.23 -3.50
C GLY A 114 -6.45 10.96 -2.03
N VAL A 115 -7.43 10.58 -1.21
CA VAL A 115 -7.18 10.17 0.18
C VAL A 115 -6.46 8.82 0.19
N VAL A 116 -5.33 8.74 0.89
CA VAL A 116 -4.59 7.50 1.10
C VAL A 116 -5.05 6.89 2.42
N TYR A 117 -5.55 5.67 2.39
CA TYR A 117 -5.88 4.87 3.58
C TYR A 117 -4.83 3.79 3.77
N PHE A 118 -4.38 3.55 5.00
CA PHE A 118 -3.41 2.49 5.27
C PHE A 118 -3.60 1.86 6.65
N THR A 119 -3.19 0.59 6.75
CA THR A 119 -3.17 -0.17 8.00
C THR A 119 -1.78 -0.12 8.63
N ASP A 120 -1.71 -0.04 9.95
CA ASP A 120 -0.47 -0.08 10.74
C ASP A 120 -0.60 -1.13 11.83
N SER A 121 0.04 -2.29 11.61
CA SER A 121 -0.05 -3.45 12.50
C SER A 121 1.31 -3.89 13.03
N GLY A 122 2.39 -3.43 12.41
CA GLY A 122 3.72 -4.01 12.61
C GLY A 122 3.84 -5.43 12.07
N PRO A 123 4.99 -6.09 12.32
CA PRO A 123 5.20 -7.49 11.99
C PRO A 123 4.14 -8.40 12.62
N LEU A 124 3.92 -9.58 12.04
CA LEU A 124 2.97 -10.56 12.58
C LEU A 124 3.31 -10.90 14.04
N GLY A 125 2.32 -10.76 14.93
CA GLY A 125 2.47 -10.97 16.38
C GLY A 125 2.71 -9.70 17.21
N GLU A 126 3.09 -8.58 16.59
CA GLU A 126 3.26 -7.29 17.28
C GLU A 126 1.94 -6.77 17.86
N THR A 127 0.88 -6.91 17.07
CA THR A 127 -0.50 -6.58 17.43
C THR A 127 -1.32 -7.88 17.42
N THR A 128 -2.13 -8.10 18.46
CA THR A 128 -2.91 -9.34 18.65
C THR A 128 -4.29 -9.06 19.24
N LEU A 129 -5.16 -10.07 19.36
CA LEU A 129 -6.44 -9.90 20.07
C LEU A 129 -6.26 -9.58 21.56
N ALA A 130 -5.24 -10.16 22.21
CA ALA A 130 -4.94 -9.89 23.61
C ALA A 130 -4.27 -8.52 23.80
N GLN A 131 -3.61 -8.00 22.76
CA GLN A 131 -2.93 -6.71 22.76
C GLN A 131 -3.27 -5.95 21.46
N PRO A 132 -4.51 -5.46 21.30
CA PRO A 132 -4.99 -4.88 20.05
C PRO A 132 -4.48 -3.46 19.90
N LYS A 133 -3.22 -3.31 19.47
CA LYS A 133 -2.56 -2.01 19.26
C LYS A 133 -2.44 -1.64 17.77
N GLY A 134 -3.13 -2.35 16.89
CA GLY A 134 -3.17 -2.02 15.46
C GLY A 134 -4.03 -0.78 15.19
N SER A 135 -3.68 -0.06 14.14
CA SER A 135 -4.30 1.20 13.75
C SER A 135 -4.65 1.24 12.26
N VAL A 136 -5.55 2.15 11.90
CA VAL A 136 -5.87 2.52 10.54
C VAL A 136 -5.78 4.04 10.45
N PHE A 137 -5.10 4.53 9.43
CA PHE A 137 -4.88 5.95 9.22
C PHE A 137 -5.37 6.38 7.84
N CYS A 138 -5.59 7.68 7.68
CA CYS A 138 -5.70 8.31 6.38
C CYS A 138 -4.81 9.54 6.23
N ILE A 139 -4.33 9.78 5.02
CA ILE A 139 -3.66 11.00 4.58
C ILE A 139 -4.60 11.70 3.60
N ALA A 140 -5.17 12.83 4.03
CA ALA A 140 -6.15 13.58 3.24
C ALA A 140 -5.62 15.00 2.94
N PRO A 141 -6.07 15.66 1.86
CA PRO A 141 -5.80 17.08 1.65
C PRO A 141 -6.28 17.94 2.84
N GLY A 142 -5.46 18.88 3.26
CA GLY A 142 -5.80 19.85 4.31
C GLY A 142 -6.72 20.96 3.79
N PRO A 143 -7.57 21.56 4.66
CA PRO A 143 -8.47 22.66 4.27
C PRO A 143 -7.74 23.93 3.82
N THR A 144 -6.48 24.11 4.23
CA THR A 144 -5.63 25.25 3.89
C THR A 144 -4.49 24.86 2.92
N GLY A 145 -4.62 23.71 2.25
CA GLY A 145 -3.54 23.09 1.48
C GLY A 145 -2.68 22.13 2.32
N GLY A 146 -1.79 21.39 1.64
CA GLY A 146 -0.98 20.34 2.26
C GLY A 146 -1.74 19.03 2.52
N GLN A 147 -1.10 18.13 3.26
CA GLN A 147 -1.68 16.84 3.66
C GLN A 147 -1.85 16.78 5.18
N VAL A 148 -2.91 16.15 5.63
CA VAL A 148 -3.23 15.91 7.04
C VAL A 148 -3.31 14.41 7.27
N LEU A 149 -2.48 13.90 8.18
CA LEU A 149 -2.56 12.54 8.68
C LEU A 149 -3.58 12.47 9.82
N LYS A 150 -4.52 11.53 9.76
CA LYS A 150 -5.54 11.31 10.80
C LYS A 150 -5.69 9.82 11.10
N PRO A 151 -5.87 9.42 12.37
CA PRO A 151 -6.27 8.07 12.70
C PRO A 151 -7.78 7.91 12.43
N LEU A 152 -8.16 6.78 11.86
CA LEU A 152 -9.55 6.32 11.76
C LEU A 152 -9.86 5.28 12.84
N ALA A 153 -8.85 4.51 13.21
CA ALA A 153 -8.83 3.61 14.35
C ALA A 153 -7.41 3.69 14.94
N LEU A 154 -7.28 3.93 16.24
CA LEU A 154 -5.97 4.11 16.89
C LEU A 154 -5.82 3.11 18.03
N ASP A 155 -4.78 2.28 17.95
CA ASP A 155 -4.38 1.32 18.98
C ASP A 155 -5.54 0.47 19.50
N CYS A 156 -6.38 -0.05 18.59
CA CYS A 156 -7.59 -0.80 18.97
C CYS A 156 -7.90 -2.02 18.09
N LEU A 157 -7.07 -2.32 17.10
CA LEU A 157 -7.27 -3.48 16.21
C LEU A 157 -6.23 -4.57 16.49
N ALA A 158 -6.61 -5.83 16.26
CA ALA A 158 -5.74 -6.96 16.51
C ALA A 158 -4.58 -7.02 15.50
N HIS A 159 -4.83 -7.12 14.20
CA HIS A 159 -3.78 -7.11 13.17
C HIS A 159 -4.37 -6.67 11.82
N PRO A 160 -4.67 -5.37 11.64
CA PRO A 160 -5.25 -4.88 10.40
C PRO A 160 -4.27 -5.05 9.25
N CYS A 161 -4.67 -5.74 8.18
CA CYS A 161 -3.76 -6.20 7.12
C CYS A 161 -4.26 -5.98 5.69
N GLY A 162 -5.55 -5.68 5.50
CA GLY A 162 -6.12 -5.37 4.20
C GLY A 162 -7.02 -4.16 4.30
N VAL A 163 -6.94 -3.28 3.31
CA VAL A 163 -7.79 -2.10 3.20
C VAL A 163 -8.33 -1.95 1.79
N ALA A 164 -9.63 -1.71 1.67
CA ALA A 164 -10.29 -1.44 0.39
C ALA A 164 -11.23 -0.25 0.52
N VAL A 165 -11.30 0.55 -0.54
CA VAL A 165 -12.16 1.73 -0.61
C VAL A 165 -13.28 1.45 -1.62
N SER A 166 -14.51 1.83 -1.29
CA SER A 166 -15.64 1.72 -2.23
C SER A 166 -15.40 2.54 -3.50
N PRO A 167 -15.79 2.05 -4.68
CA PRO A 167 -15.63 2.76 -5.95
C PRO A 167 -16.63 3.94 -6.13
N ASN A 168 -17.44 4.27 -5.12
CA ASN A 168 -18.65 5.07 -5.31
C ASN A 168 -18.37 6.55 -5.61
N SER A 169 -18.76 6.96 -6.81
CA SER A 169 -18.86 8.35 -7.27
C SER A 169 -20.18 9.05 -6.90
N LYS A 170 -21.04 8.42 -6.08
CA LYS A 170 -22.43 8.88 -5.83
C LYS A 170 -22.85 9.07 -4.36
N SER A 171 -22.09 8.57 -3.39
CA SER A 171 -22.26 8.94 -1.98
C SER A 171 -21.10 9.83 -1.57
N MET A 172 -21.37 10.92 -0.84
CA MET A 172 -20.37 11.91 -0.44
C MET A 172 -19.30 11.41 0.56
N SER A 173 -19.22 10.10 0.79
CA SER A 173 -18.32 9.48 1.77
C SER A 173 -17.74 8.17 1.25
N ASP A 174 -16.41 8.06 1.29
CA ASP A 174 -15.68 6.81 1.04
C ASP A 174 -16.06 5.76 2.10
N MET A 175 -16.48 4.56 1.69
CA MET A 175 -16.59 3.42 2.60
C MET A 175 -15.27 2.67 2.65
N LEU A 176 -14.78 2.42 3.86
CA LEU A 176 -13.53 1.71 4.11
C LEU A 176 -13.80 0.31 4.66
N TYR A 177 -13.30 -0.71 3.98
CA TYR A 177 -13.31 -2.08 4.45
C TYR A 177 -11.91 -2.41 4.98
N VAL A 178 -11.84 -2.91 6.22
CA VAL A 178 -10.58 -3.30 6.86
C VAL A 178 -10.68 -4.75 7.29
N THR A 179 -9.71 -5.57 6.87
CA THR A 179 -9.58 -6.95 7.35
C THR A 179 -8.55 -7.01 8.46
N SER A 180 -8.84 -7.80 9.49
CA SER A 180 -7.87 -8.17 10.52
C SER A 180 -7.68 -9.67 10.49
N THR A 181 -6.43 -10.13 10.54
CA THR A 181 -6.11 -11.55 10.70
C THR A 181 -5.75 -11.85 12.15
N HIS A 182 -5.86 -13.12 12.54
CA HIS A 182 -5.31 -13.59 13.80
C HIS A 182 -4.22 -14.62 13.49
N PRO A 183 -3.01 -14.49 14.06
CA PRO A 183 -2.03 -15.58 14.05
C PRO A 183 -2.53 -16.80 14.84
#